data_AF-A0A803K3Q4-F1
#
_entry.id   AF-A0A803K3Q4-F1
#
_cell.length_a   1.000
_cell.length_b   1.000
_cell.length_c   1.000
_cell.angle_alpha   90.00
_cell.angle_beta   90.00
_cell.angle_gamma   90.00
#
_symmetry.space_group_name_H-M   'P 1'
#
loop_
_entity.id
_entity.type
_entity.pdbx_description
1 polymer ?
#
loop_
_entity_poly.entity_id
_entity_poly.type
_entity_poly.pdbx_seq_one_letter_code
_entity_poly.pdbx_strand_id
1 'polypeptide(L)'
;IITPYWGQNSYTHCNNQCRLFQACGPTLQRTCGQSIYVMGRCYQLDSSLRHQQTLPPSLPECPVRSLDIAFLIDGSGSIDPDQFQEMLTFVSKVIEDFEGTDTLFAIMQYSNLFTEHFNFKKFSAARDKRRLIWSITQLRGTTWTATGIQKVLLGYSDCSRTHPGPSYRH
;
A
#
# COMPACT_ATOMS: atom_id res chain seq x y z
N ILE A 1 -14.06 -11.14 -31.55
CA ILE A 1 -14.66 -12.48 -31.69
C ILE A 1 -15.69 -12.61 -30.57
N ILE A 2 -16.96 -12.67 -30.94
CA ILE A 2 -18.09 -12.87 -30.01
C ILE A 2 -18.19 -14.37 -29.75
N THR A 3 -18.24 -14.78 -28.48
CA THR A 3 -18.59 -16.16 -28.12
C THR A 3 -19.88 -16.16 -27.30
N PRO A 4 -20.90 -16.96 -27.65
CA PRO A 4 -22.10 -17.10 -26.84
C PRO A 4 -21.86 -18.12 -25.73
N TYR A 5 -21.97 -17.71 -24.47
CA TYR A 5 -22.13 -18.66 -23.38
C TYR A 5 -23.63 -18.91 -23.16
N TRP A 6 -24.04 -20.15 -23.43
CA TRP A 6 -25.32 -20.70 -23.00
C TRP A 6 -25.20 -21.11 -21.52
N GLY A 7 -26.09 -20.61 -20.67
CA GLY A 7 -26.11 -20.91 -19.24
C GLY A 7 -27.44 -20.55 -18.59
N GLN A 8 -28.36 -21.52 -18.61
CA GLN A 8 -29.52 -21.75 -17.73
C GLN A 8 -30.65 -20.71 -17.61
N ASN A 9 -31.85 -21.24 -17.84
CA ASN A 9 -33.15 -20.60 -17.78
C ASN A 9 -33.41 -19.83 -16.47
N SER A 10 -33.75 -18.56 -16.61
CA SER A 10 -34.66 -17.85 -15.72
C SER A 10 -35.62 -17.07 -16.62
N TYR A 11 -36.86 -17.55 -16.71
CA TYR A 11 -37.93 -16.85 -17.44
C TYR A 11 -38.28 -15.57 -16.69
N THR A 12 -37.71 -14.43 -17.08
CA THR A 12 -38.21 -13.12 -16.67
C THR A 12 -39.21 -12.61 -17.70
N HIS A 13 -40.45 -12.52 -17.24
CA HIS A 13 -41.61 -11.94 -17.89
C HIS A 13 -41.28 -10.57 -18.53
N CYS A 14 -41.27 -10.46 -19.85
CA CYS A 14 -41.22 -9.15 -20.53
C CYS A 14 -42.62 -8.53 -20.56
N ASN A 15 -42.95 -7.75 -19.53
CA ASN A 15 -44.06 -6.80 -19.61
C ASN A 15 -43.52 -5.45 -20.10
N ASN A 16 -43.71 -5.15 -21.40
CA ASN A 16 -43.62 -3.86 -22.10
C ASN A 16 -42.81 -2.66 -21.54
N GLN A 17 -41.73 -2.87 -20.79
CA GLN A 17 -40.89 -1.80 -20.27
C GLN A 17 -39.42 -2.00 -20.65
N CYS A 18 -38.95 -1.07 -21.47
CA CYS A 18 -37.57 -0.73 -21.87
C CYS A 18 -36.58 -1.90 -22.03
N ARG A 19 -36.36 -2.33 -23.28
CA ARG A 19 -35.18 -3.15 -23.64
C ARG A 19 -33.91 -2.32 -23.47
N LEU A 20 -33.19 -2.53 -22.38
CA LEU A 20 -31.86 -1.96 -22.15
C LEU A 20 -30.80 -2.95 -22.63
N PHE A 21 -29.91 -2.52 -23.53
CA PHE A 21 -28.79 -3.32 -24.00
C PHE A 21 -27.51 -2.95 -23.24
N GLN A 22 -26.59 -3.90 -23.05
CA GLN A 22 -25.31 -3.66 -22.40
C GLN A 22 -24.16 -4.15 -23.28
N ALA A 23 -23.20 -3.26 -23.55
CA ALA A 23 -21.98 -3.57 -24.30
C ALA A 23 -20.75 -3.30 -23.43
N CYS A 24 -19.87 -4.28 -23.27
CA CYS A 24 -18.67 -4.16 -22.43
C CYS A 24 -17.39 -4.40 -23.23
N GLY A 25 -16.38 -3.56 -23.00
CA GLY A 25 -15.03 -3.70 -23.54
C GLY A 25 -14.01 -3.88 -22.40
N PRO A 26 -13.10 -4.86 -22.48
CA PRO A 26 -12.13 -5.14 -21.41
C PRO A 26 -10.93 -4.19 -21.38
N THR A 27 -10.80 -3.27 -22.35
CA THR A 27 -9.51 -2.66 -22.68
C THR A 27 -9.41 -1.19 -22.31
N LEU A 28 -9.86 -0.81 -21.11
CA LEU A 28 -9.40 0.46 -20.57
C LEU A 28 -8.10 0.24 -19.79
N GLN A 29 -6.98 0.56 -20.44
CA GLN A 29 -5.67 0.52 -19.82
C GLN A 29 -5.37 1.87 -19.18
N ARG A 30 -4.97 1.86 -17.92
CA ARG A 30 -4.49 3.02 -17.18
C ARG A 30 -3.14 2.70 -16.57
N THR A 31 -2.15 3.53 -16.84
CA THR A 31 -0.84 3.43 -16.17
C THR A 31 -0.89 4.16 -14.84
N CYS A 32 -0.48 3.49 -13.76
CA CYS A 32 -0.37 4.03 -12.41
C CYS A 32 1.06 3.78 -11.92
N GLY A 33 1.90 4.81 -11.96
CA GLY A 33 3.34 4.67 -11.74
C GLY A 33 3.95 3.73 -12.79
N GLN A 34 4.56 2.63 -12.35
CA GLN A 34 5.16 1.62 -13.22
C GLN A 34 4.24 0.41 -13.52
N SER A 35 3.00 0.42 -13.01
CA SER A 35 2.05 -0.69 -13.20
C SER A 35 0.92 -0.30 -14.16
N ILE A 36 0.50 -1.24 -15.02
CA ILE A 36 -0.63 -1.07 -15.93
C ILE A 36 -1.86 -1.73 -15.30
N TYR A 37 -2.91 -0.95 -15.09
CA TYR A 37 -4.20 -1.39 -14.60
C TYR A 37 -5.16 -1.54 -15.78
N VAL A 38 -5.75 -2.73 -15.93
CA VAL A 38 -6.74 -3.02 -16.98
C VAL A 38 -8.11 -3.11 -16.35
N MET A 39 -9.05 -2.29 -16.80
CA MET A 39 -10.42 -2.27 -16.29
C MET A 39 -11.42 -2.41 -17.44
N GLY A 40 -12.48 -3.17 -17.19
CA GLY A 40 -13.63 -3.24 -18.10
C GLY A 40 -14.48 -1.99 -18.00
N ARG A 41 -14.96 -1.49 -19.15
CA ARG A 41 -16.03 -0.49 -19.21
C ARG A 41 -17.23 -1.07 -19.93
N CYS A 42 -18.41 -0.84 -19.37
CA CYS A 42 -19.68 -1.18 -19.98
C CYS A 42 -20.48 0.08 -20.32
N TYR A 43 -21.26 0.01 -21.38
CA TYR A 43 -22.19 1.03 -21.83
C TYR A 43 -23.58 0.42 -21.84
N GLN A 44 -24.49 1.03 -21.10
CA GLN A 44 -25.91 0.74 -21.20
C GLN A 44 -26.52 1.59 -22.32
N LEU A 45 -27.29 0.94 -23.19
CA LEU A 45 -27.93 1.54 -24.34
C LEU A 45 -29.45 1.34 -24.23
N ASP A 46 -30.22 2.33 -24.66
CA ASP A 46 -31.67 2.23 -24.76
C ASP A 46 -32.10 1.31 -25.92
N SER A 47 -33.42 1.16 -26.11
CA SER A 47 -33.98 0.35 -27.19
C SER A 47 -33.64 0.86 -28.60
N SER A 48 -33.17 2.10 -28.72
CA SER A 48 -32.69 2.74 -29.95
C SER A 48 -31.16 2.72 -30.05
N LEU A 49 -30.47 1.92 -29.23
CA LEU A 49 -29.01 1.82 -29.12
C LEU A 49 -28.32 3.14 -28.75
N ARG A 50 -29.03 4.08 -28.11
CA ARG A 50 -28.43 5.32 -27.63
C ARG A 50 -27.81 5.09 -26.27
N HIS A 51 -26.63 5.67 -26.05
CA HIS A 51 -25.95 5.60 -24.78
C HIS A 51 -26.77 6.26 -23.67
N GLN A 52 -27.00 5.52 -22.59
CA GLN A 52 -27.73 5.97 -21.40
C GLN A 52 -26.80 6.05 -20.17
N GLN A 53 -25.93 5.05 -19.96
CA GLN A 53 -25.04 5.04 -18.80
C GLN A 53 -23.70 4.37 -19.13
N THR A 54 -22.62 4.84 -18.51
CA THR A 54 -21.33 4.13 -18.49
C THR A 54 -21.10 3.50 -17.12
N LEU A 55 -20.62 2.27 -17.09
CA LEU A 55 -20.29 1.53 -15.87
C LEU A 55 -18.82 1.09 -15.90
N PRO A 56 -18.04 1.37 -14.83
CA PRO A 56 -18.36 2.31 -13.75
C PRO A 56 -18.47 3.76 -14.27
N PRO A 57 -19.19 4.66 -13.55
CA PRO A 57 -19.38 6.05 -13.96
C PRO A 57 -18.08 6.86 -13.95
N SER A 58 -17.14 6.50 -13.06
CA SER A 58 -15.79 7.02 -13.01
C SER A 58 -14.79 5.89 -12.91
N LEU A 59 -13.54 6.17 -13.29
CA LEU A 59 -12.46 5.22 -13.10
C LEU A 59 -11.97 5.31 -11.66
N PRO A 60 -11.73 4.16 -10.99
CA PRO A 60 -11.04 4.16 -9.72
C PRO A 60 -9.73 4.93 -9.84
N GLU A 61 -9.42 5.76 -8.85
CA GLU A 61 -8.11 6.39 -8.75
C GLU A 61 -7.01 5.33 -8.70
N CYS A 62 -5.80 5.73 -9.14
CA CYS A 62 -4.66 4.84 -8.99
C CYS A 62 -4.52 4.47 -7.51
N PRO A 63 -4.36 3.19 -7.18
CA PRO A 63 -4.11 2.80 -5.80
C PRO A 63 -2.88 3.55 -5.31
N VAL A 64 -3.06 4.37 -4.28
CA VAL A 64 -1.92 4.93 -3.57
C VAL A 64 -1.31 3.76 -2.81
N ARG A 65 -0.11 3.34 -3.21
CA ARG A 65 0.61 2.29 -2.49
C ARG A 65 1.16 2.90 -1.19
N SER A 66 0.37 2.85 -0.12
CA SER A 66 0.87 3.07 1.23
C SER A 66 1.75 1.87 1.61
N LEU A 67 3.02 2.13 1.86
CA LEU A 67 3.99 1.12 2.24
C LEU A 67 4.52 1.44 3.64
N ASP A 68 4.48 0.45 4.52
CA ASP A 68 5.03 0.55 5.87
C ASP A 68 6.36 -0.21 5.91
N ILE A 69 7.48 0.50 6.13
CA ILE A 69 8.84 -0.07 6.16
C ILE A 69 9.42 0.04 7.57
N ALA A 70 9.74 -1.10 8.18
CA ALA A 70 10.41 -1.16 9.48
C ALA A 70 11.87 -1.60 9.32
N PHE A 71 12.80 -0.77 9.79
CA PHE A 71 14.21 -1.15 9.91
C PHE A 71 14.48 -1.76 11.28
N LEU A 72 15.14 -2.92 11.28
CA LEU A 72 15.74 -3.52 12.46
C LEU A 72 17.26 -3.48 12.31
N ILE A 73 17.93 -2.56 12.99
CA ILE A 73 19.37 -2.34 12.88
C ILE A 73 20.15 -3.04 14.01
N ASP A 74 21.31 -3.58 13.69
CA ASP A 74 22.22 -4.18 14.68
C ASP A 74 22.99 -3.07 15.41
N GLY A 75 22.78 -2.97 16.72
CA GLY A 75 23.41 -2.02 17.62
C GLY A 75 24.46 -2.65 18.53
N SER A 76 24.83 -3.91 18.29
CA SER A 76 25.75 -4.67 19.14
C SER A 76 27.16 -4.08 19.17
N GLY A 77 27.93 -4.50 20.18
CA GLY A 77 29.31 -4.04 20.40
C GLY A 77 30.31 -4.54 19.38
N SER A 78 29.98 -5.58 18.59
CA SER A 78 30.79 -6.04 17.46
C SER A 78 30.73 -5.10 16.25
N ILE A 79 29.75 -4.18 16.21
CA ILE A 79 29.66 -3.17 15.17
C ILE A 79 30.49 -1.96 15.59
N ASP A 80 31.43 -1.56 14.73
CA ASP A 80 32.22 -0.36 14.94
C ASP A 80 31.31 0.90 14.90
N PRO A 81 31.54 1.93 15.74
CA PRO A 81 30.72 3.14 15.69
C PRO A 81 30.63 3.80 14.30
N ASP A 82 31.68 3.75 13.48
CA ASP A 82 31.63 4.30 12.13
C ASP A 82 30.70 3.46 11.22
N GLN A 83 30.74 2.14 11.34
CA GLN A 83 29.82 1.23 10.64
C GLN A 83 28.37 1.43 11.10
N PHE A 84 28.15 1.71 12.39
CA PHE A 84 26.83 2.04 12.90
C PHE A 84 26.30 3.36 12.28
N GLN A 85 27.17 4.35 12.15
CA GLN A 85 26.85 5.61 11.49
C GLN A 85 26.56 5.42 9.98
N GLU A 86 27.26 4.51 9.31
CA GLU A 86 26.96 4.13 7.92
C GLU A 86 25.58 3.48 7.80
N MET A 87 25.17 2.62 8.74
CA MET A 87 23.82 2.06 8.75
C MET A 87 22.75 3.14 8.89
N LEU A 88 22.95 4.13 9.79
CA LEU A 88 22.02 5.26 9.92
C LEU A 88 21.99 6.12 8.64
N THR A 89 23.15 6.30 8.00
CA THR A 89 23.25 7.02 6.71
C THR A 89 22.48 6.30 5.62
N PHE A 90 22.60 4.97 5.53
CA PHE A 90 21.83 4.15 4.60
C PHE A 90 20.33 4.32 4.84
N VAL A 91 19.87 4.21 6.09
CA VAL A 91 18.44 4.39 6.42
C VAL A 91 17.96 5.81 6.05
N SER A 92 18.75 6.85 6.31
CA SER A 92 18.41 8.21 5.91
C SER A 92 18.23 8.35 4.40
N LYS A 93 19.14 7.78 3.60
CA LYS A 93 19.03 7.81 2.13
C LYS A 93 17.80 7.09 1.62
N VAL A 94 17.48 5.92 2.19
CA VAL A 94 16.24 5.21 1.81
C VAL A 94 15.02 6.06 2.15
N ILE A 95 14.96 6.70 3.32
CA ILE A 95 13.83 7.58 3.66
C ILE A 95 13.72 8.76 2.69
N GLU A 96 14.85 9.34 2.27
CA GLU A 96 14.93 10.42 1.27
C GLU A 96 14.37 9.98 -0.10
N ASP A 97 14.67 8.75 -0.55
CA ASP A 97 14.16 8.21 -1.82
C ASP A 97 12.62 8.06 -1.86
N PHE A 98 11.98 7.98 -0.69
CA PHE A 98 10.52 7.88 -0.56
C PHE A 98 9.85 9.21 -0.15
N GLU A 99 10.57 10.33 -0.18
CA GLU A 99 9.97 11.64 0.05
C GLU A 99 8.85 11.94 -0.96
N GLY A 100 7.75 12.53 -0.47
CA GLY A 100 6.56 12.81 -1.28
C GLY A 100 5.63 11.60 -1.50
N THR A 101 5.94 10.42 -0.95
CA THR A 101 5.04 9.26 -0.94
C THR A 101 4.32 9.09 0.40
N ASP A 102 3.29 8.25 0.43
CA ASP A 102 2.58 7.84 1.66
C ASP A 102 3.33 6.73 2.43
N THR A 103 4.64 6.57 2.19
CA THR A 103 5.46 5.55 2.85
C THR A 103 5.76 5.97 4.29
N LEU A 104 5.49 5.08 5.24
CA LEU A 104 5.78 5.29 6.66
C LEU A 104 6.96 4.43 7.09
N PHE A 105 7.77 4.97 7.99
CA PHE A 105 8.97 4.29 8.48
C PHE A 105 8.93 4.08 10.00
N ALA A 106 9.52 2.97 10.43
CA ALA A 106 9.84 2.69 11.82
C ALA A 106 11.31 2.25 11.91
N ILE A 107 11.98 2.57 13.01
CA ILE A 107 13.34 2.10 13.29
C ILE A 107 13.39 1.50 14.68
N MET A 108 13.87 0.27 14.74
CA MET A 108 14.21 -0.47 15.94
C MET A 108 15.67 -0.88 15.89
N GLN A 109 16.30 -0.92 17.05
CA GLN A 109 17.67 -1.39 17.20
C GLN A 109 17.69 -2.59 18.12
N TYR A 110 18.54 -3.57 17.82
CA TYR A 110 18.77 -4.73 18.68
C TYR A 110 20.25 -4.92 19.02
N SER A 111 20.50 -5.46 20.21
CA SER A 111 21.75 -6.05 20.65
C SER A 111 21.39 -7.23 21.56
N ASN A 112 21.86 -7.26 22.81
CA ASN A 112 21.21 -7.96 23.92
C ASN A 112 20.02 -7.15 24.48
N LEU A 113 19.94 -5.87 24.11
CA LEU A 113 18.81 -4.99 24.38
C LEU A 113 17.96 -4.81 23.11
N PHE A 114 16.77 -4.24 23.26
CA PHE A 114 15.91 -3.88 22.14
C PHE A 114 15.30 -2.51 22.39
N THR A 115 15.34 -1.63 21.40
CA THR A 115 14.81 -0.28 21.50
C THR A 115 14.09 0.10 20.22
N GLU A 116 12.81 0.48 20.34
CA GLU A 116 12.11 1.19 19.27
C GLU A 116 12.46 2.68 19.37
N HIS A 117 13.15 3.21 18.37
CA HIS A 117 13.54 4.63 18.32
C HIS A 117 12.36 5.51 17.88
N PHE A 118 11.62 5.02 16.88
CA PHE A 118 10.32 5.56 16.49
C PHE A 118 9.51 4.53 15.70
N ASN A 119 8.19 4.55 15.89
CA ASN A 119 7.23 3.83 15.09
C ASN A 119 6.62 4.71 13.98
N PHE A 120 5.80 4.09 13.12
CA PHE A 120 5.09 4.74 12.02
C PHE A 120 4.29 5.98 12.46
N LYS A 121 3.66 5.96 13.65
CA LYS A 121 2.88 7.10 14.16
C LYS A 121 3.80 8.28 14.49
N LYS A 122 4.91 8.01 15.19
CA LYS A 122 5.92 9.03 15.51
C LYS A 122 6.59 9.58 14.26
N PHE A 123 6.83 8.74 13.25
CA PHE A 123 7.35 9.18 11.95
C PHE A 123 6.37 10.10 11.20
N SER A 124 5.08 9.72 11.13
CA SER A 124 4.04 10.53 10.49
C SER A 124 3.87 11.90 11.15
N ALA A 125 3.98 11.98 12.49
CA ALA A 125 3.85 13.22 13.24
C ALA A 125 5.11 14.10 13.26
N ALA A 126 6.26 13.59 12.82
CA ALA A 126 7.52 14.31 12.93
C ALA A 126 7.65 15.41 11.87
N ARG A 127 7.96 16.63 12.33
CA ARG A 127 8.27 17.76 11.44
C ARG A 127 9.63 17.60 10.75
N ASP A 128 10.60 17.06 11.48
CA ASP A 128 11.95 16.80 10.99
C ASP A 128 12.22 15.29 11.11
N LYS A 129 12.06 14.58 9.99
CA LYS A 129 12.28 13.13 9.89
C LYS A 129 13.76 12.77 10.02
N ARG A 130 14.67 13.63 9.53
CA ARG A 130 16.13 13.39 9.62
C ARG A 130 16.58 13.39 11.07
N ARG A 131 16.06 14.31 11.89
CA ARG A 131 16.39 14.38 13.32
C ARG A 131 16.04 13.10 14.08
N LEU A 132 14.97 12.39 13.69
CA LEU A 132 14.63 11.11 14.30
C LEU A 132 15.77 10.10 14.16
N ILE A 133 16.41 10.05 12.99
CA ILE A 133 17.49 9.10 12.66
C ILE A 133 18.78 9.50 13.36
N TRP A 134 19.19 10.77 13.24
CA TRP A 134 20.48 11.23 13.77
C TRP A 134 20.52 11.37 15.29
N SER A 135 19.38 11.21 15.98
CA SER A 135 19.32 11.11 17.45
C SER A 135 19.58 9.70 18.00
N ILE A 136 19.70 8.70 17.12
CA ILE A 136 19.86 7.29 17.52
C ILE A 136 21.30 7.04 17.98
N THR A 137 21.42 6.47 19.18
CA THR A 137 22.71 6.05 19.76
C THR A 137 22.84 4.52 19.73
N GLN A 138 24.07 4.04 19.56
CA GLN A 138 24.37 2.61 19.54
C GLN A 138 24.28 2.01 20.95
N LEU A 139 23.57 0.88 21.09
CA LEU A 139 23.30 0.20 22.36
C LEU A 139 24.52 -0.54 22.92
N ARG A 140 25.41 -1.04 22.06
CA ARG A 140 26.50 -1.97 22.38
C ARG A 140 25.97 -3.30 22.96
N GLY A 141 26.89 -4.13 23.48
CA GLY A 141 26.58 -5.44 24.06
C GLY A 141 26.64 -6.59 23.05
N THR A 142 26.06 -7.74 23.36
CA THR A 142 26.09 -8.93 22.48
C THR A 142 25.01 -8.87 21.40
N THR A 143 24.96 -9.86 20.50
CA THR A 143 24.08 -9.84 19.31
C THR A 143 22.97 -10.88 19.43
N TRP A 144 21.73 -10.49 19.78
CA TRP A 144 20.58 -11.39 19.88
C TRP A 144 19.59 -11.21 18.72
N THR A 145 20.03 -11.54 17.50
CA THR A 145 19.27 -11.32 16.26
C THR A 145 17.90 -12.01 16.27
N ALA A 146 17.83 -13.28 16.67
CA ALA A 146 16.57 -14.02 16.69
C ALA A 146 15.51 -13.36 17.58
N THR A 147 15.92 -12.94 18.79
CA THR A 147 15.06 -12.20 19.74
C THR A 147 14.65 -10.85 19.16
N GLY A 148 15.56 -10.14 18.50
CA GLY A 148 15.26 -8.87 17.82
C GLY A 148 14.16 -9.03 16.78
N ILE A 149 14.28 -10.01 15.89
CA ILE A 149 13.28 -10.31 14.86
C ILE A 149 11.94 -10.66 15.49
N GLN A 150 11.93 -11.53 16.51
CA GLN A 150 10.71 -11.93 17.19
C GLN A 150 9.98 -10.72 17.80
N LYS A 151 10.70 -9.77 18.40
CA LYS A 151 10.11 -8.55 18.97
C LYS A 151 9.45 -7.67 17.92
N VAL A 152 10.05 -7.53 16.73
CA VAL A 152 9.42 -6.80 15.61
C VAL A 152 8.12 -7.47 15.20
N LEU A 153 8.14 -8.79 15.01
CA LEU A 153 6.97 -9.54 14.58
C LEU A 153 5.82 -9.44 15.60
N LEU A 154 6.12 -9.50 16.90
CA LEU A 154 5.12 -9.37 17.96
C LEU A 154 4.60 -7.93 18.12
N GLY A 155 5.42 -6.91 17.83
CA GLY A 155 5.03 -5.50 17.94
C GLY A 155 4.20 -4.99 16.76
N TYR A 156 4.38 -5.58 15.57
CA TYR A 156 3.74 -5.16 14.32
C TYR A 156 2.75 -6.20 13.75
N SER A 157 2.42 -7.25 14.50
CA SER A 157 1.45 -8.29 14.09
C SER A 157 0.00 -7.83 14.03
N ASP A 158 -0.32 -6.60 14.43
CA ASP A 158 -1.70 -6.11 14.44
C ASP A 158 -2.07 -5.48 13.08
N CYS A 159 -2.70 -6.30 12.22
CA CYS A 159 -3.31 -5.91 10.94
C CYS A 159 -4.58 -5.03 11.11
N SER A 160 -4.73 -4.31 12.22
CA SER A 160 -5.90 -3.49 12.53
C SER A 160 -5.86 -2.10 11.87
N ARG A 161 -4.83 -1.77 11.10
CA ARG A 161 -4.90 -0.66 10.13
C ARG A 161 -5.80 -1.04 8.97
N THR A 162 -7.10 -0.93 9.19
CA THR A 162 -8.03 -0.64 8.11
C THR A 162 -7.59 0.66 7.46
N HIS A 163 -6.84 0.58 6.35
CA HIS A 163 -6.85 1.66 5.39
C HIS A 163 -8.33 1.89 5.02
N PRO A 164 -8.89 3.09 5.24
CA PRO A 164 -10.19 3.38 4.69
C PRO A 164 -10.02 3.28 3.18
N GLY A 165 -10.59 2.21 2.60
CA GLY A 165 -10.72 2.12 1.15
C GLY A 165 -11.38 3.40 0.63
N PRO A 166 -11.12 3.79 -0.63
CA PRO A 166 -11.65 5.02 -1.19
C PRO A 166 -13.15 5.11 -0.92
N SER A 167 -13.53 6.12 -0.13
CA SER A 167 -14.92 6.45 0.15
C SER A 167 -15.56 6.90 -1.16
N TYR A 168 -16.30 5.99 -1.80
CA TYR A 168 -17.22 6.38 -2.86
C TYR A 168 -18.36 7.14 -2.20
N ARG A 169 -18.33 8.46 -2.33
CA ARG A 169 -19.52 9.28 -2.08
C ARG A 169 -20.55 8.96 -3.16
N HIS A 170 -21.71 8.48 -2.71
CA HIS A 170 -22.91 8.28 -3.53
C HIS A 170 -23.47 9.61 -4.04
#